data_AF-A0A939XZW2-F1
#
_entry.id   AF-A0A939XZW2-F1
#
_cell.length_a   1.000
_cell.length_b   1.000
_cell.length_c   1.000
_cell.angle_alpha   90.00
_cell.angle_beta   90.00
_cell.angle_gamma   90.00
#
_symmetry.space_group_name_H-M   'P 1'
#
loop_
_entity.id
_entity.type
_entity.pdbx_description
1 polymer ?
#
loop_
_entity_poly.entity_id
_entity_poly.type
_entity_poly.pdbx_seq_one_letter_code
_entity_poly.pdbx_strand_id
1 'polypeptide(L)'
;MTTAETVLAVIVFAIAGLLIFLGIRHFRLRGFLLNNAWLYASEEERKTMDKKPYYRQSAVVFWLLSLVFVMMGLSVVLQDHRVVLLEIPVIAAALIYTVVSSVNIRKKTGG
;
A
#
# COMPACT_ATOMS: atom_id res chain seq x y z
N MET A 1 23.32 16.85 -5.35
CA MET A 1 22.06 16.53 -6.03
C MET A 1 21.91 17.42 -7.26
N THR A 2 21.66 16.79 -8.40
CA THR A 2 21.31 17.42 -9.67
C THR A 2 19.85 17.87 -9.70
N THR A 3 19.47 18.66 -10.71
CA THR A 3 18.06 19.02 -10.95
C THR A 3 17.20 17.79 -11.16
N ALA A 4 17.70 16.78 -11.88
CA ALA A 4 16.97 15.53 -12.14
C ALA A 4 16.72 14.74 -10.84
N GLU A 5 17.71 14.60 -9.98
CA GLU A 5 17.56 13.94 -8.67
C GLU A 5 16.60 14.69 -7.75
N THR A 6 16.61 16.03 -7.82
CA THR A 6 15.67 16.87 -7.06
C THR A 6 14.23 16.63 -7.53
N VAL A 7 14.00 16.64 -8.84
CA VAL A 7 12.67 16.34 -9.43
C VAL A 7 12.23 14.93 -9.06
N LEU A 8 13.12 13.95 -9.16
CA LEU A 8 12.84 12.57 -8.77
C LEU A 8 12.42 12.47 -7.30
N ALA A 9 13.18 13.07 -6.38
CA ALA A 9 12.87 13.05 -4.96
C ALA A 9 11.51 13.67 -4.67
N VAL A 10 11.18 14.80 -5.29
CA VAL A 10 9.87 15.46 -5.14
C VAL A 10 8.72 14.54 -5.59
N ILE A 11 8.85 13.92 -6.76
CA ILE A 11 7.83 12.99 -7.28
C ILE A 11 7.66 11.78 -6.35
N VAL A 12 8.77 11.18 -5.93
CA VAL A 12 8.78 10.01 -5.04
C VAL A 12 8.12 10.32 -3.69
N PHE A 13 8.46 11.44 -3.06
CA PHE A 13 7.82 11.85 -1.81
C PHE A 13 6.35 12.25 -1.99
N ALA A 14 5.97 12.83 -3.13
CA ALA A 14 4.56 13.11 -3.43
C ALA A 14 3.74 11.81 -3.52
N ILE A 15 4.27 10.78 -4.17
CA ILE A 15 3.65 9.44 -4.24
C ILE A 15 3.54 8.83 -2.83
N ALA A 16 4.62 8.89 -2.03
CA ALA A 16 4.60 8.41 -0.65
C ALA A 16 3.51 9.12 0.18
N GLY A 17 3.41 10.44 0.07
CA GLY A 17 2.39 11.25 0.76
C GLY A 17 0.97 10.87 0.34
N LEU A 18 0.73 10.65 -0.96
CA LEU A 18 -0.56 10.18 -1.46
C LEU A 18 -0.91 8.80 -0.89
N LEU A 19 0.03 7.86 -0.88
CA LEU A 19 -0.19 6.52 -0.33
C LEU A 19 -0.48 6.55 1.17
N ILE A 20 0.23 7.38 1.95
CA ILE A 20 -0.07 7.59 3.38
C ILE A 20 -1.49 8.14 3.55
N PHE A 21 -1.85 9.15 2.76
CA PHE A 21 -3.19 9.74 2.80
C PHE A 21 -4.28 8.70 2.49
N LEU A 22 -4.10 7.90 1.45
CA LEU A 22 -5.01 6.80 1.10
C LEU A 22 -5.07 5.75 2.22
N GLY A 23 -3.92 5.36 2.79
CA GLY A 23 -3.85 4.43 3.91
C GLY A 23 -4.63 4.92 5.13
N ILE A 24 -4.47 6.20 5.50
CA ILE A 24 -5.22 6.82 6.61
C ILE A 24 -6.73 6.83 6.32
N ARG A 25 -7.14 7.16 5.09
CA ARG A 25 -8.55 7.15 4.67
C ARG A 25 -9.13 5.73 4.75
N HIS A 26 -8.40 4.73 4.28
CA HIS A 26 -8.82 3.33 4.32
C HIS A 26 -8.90 2.77 5.74
N PHE A 27 -7.98 3.11 6.64
CA PHE A 27 -8.12 2.73 8.07
C PHE A 27 -9.37 3.33 8.71
N ARG A 28 -9.82 4.50 8.24
CA ARG A 28 -11.06 5.14 8.66
C ARG A 28 -12.29 4.66 7.89
N LEU A 29 -12.16 3.63 7.05
CA LEU A 29 -13.22 3.09 6.19
C LEU A 29 -13.84 4.15 5.26
N ARG A 30 -13.04 5.14 4.81
CA ARG A 30 -13.48 6.25 3.96
C ARG A 30 -12.94 6.13 2.55
N GLY A 31 -13.74 6.59 1.59
CA GLY A 31 -13.36 6.65 0.18
C GLY A 31 -13.83 5.42 -0.60
N PHE A 32 -13.18 5.18 -1.73
CA PHE A 32 -13.46 4.03 -2.60
C PHE A 32 -12.61 2.83 -2.18
N LEU A 33 -13.19 1.63 -2.16
CA LEU A 33 -12.49 0.42 -1.70
C LEU A 33 -11.52 -0.09 -2.78
N LEU A 34 -10.30 0.41 -2.76
CA LEU A 34 -9.18 -0.05 -3.59
C LEU A 34 -8.65 -1.41 -3.10
N ASN A 35 -9.40 -2.48 -3.31
CA ASN A 35 -9.00 -3.86 -3.00
C ASN A 35 -9.39 -4.79 -4.15
N ASN A 36 -8.51 -5.71 -4.51
CA ASN A 36 -8.73 -6.61 -5.65
C ASN A 36 -10.03 -7.41 -5.54
N ALA A 37 -10.37 -7.93 -4.35
CA ALA A 37 -11.61 -8.69 -4.17
C ALA A 37 -12.85 -7.83 -4.44
N TRP A 38 -12.82 -6.55 -4.06
CA TRP A 38 -13.93 -5.64 -4.30
C TRP A 38 -13.99 -5.13 -5.75
N LEU A 39 -12.83 -4.84 -6.36
CA LEU A 39 -12.71 -4.36 -7.73
C LEU A 39 -13.26 -5.38 -8.74
N TYR A 40 -12.99 -6.66 -8.52
CA TYR A 40 -13.43 -7.74 -9.41
C TYR A 40 -14.75 -8.40 -8.99
N ALA A 41 -15.33 -8.03 -7.86
CA ALA A 41 -16.63 -8.55 -7.44
C ALA A 41 -17.79 -8.01 -8.30
N SER A 42 -18.79 -8.86 -8.53
CA SER A 42 -20.07 -8.49 -9.14
C SER A 42 -20.87 -7.52 -8.24
N GLU A 43 -21.91 -6.88 -8.78
CA GLU A 43 -22.74 -5.99 -7.98
C GLU A 43 -23.43 -6.70 -6.81
N GLU A 44 -23.86 -7.94 -7.01
CA GLU A 44 -24.51 -8.76 -5.98
C GLU A 44 -23.51 -9.10 -4.86
N GLU A 45 -22.30 -9.54 -5.22
CA GLU A 45 -21.22 -9.82 -4.27
C GLU A 45 -20.83 -8.55 -3.48
N ARG A 46 -20.76 -7.40 -4.14
CA ARG A 46 -20.44 -6.11 -3.47
C ARG A 46 -21.50 -5.66 -2.47
N LYS A 47 -22.77 -6.05 -2.64
CA LYS A 47 -23.88 -5.71 -1.72
C LYS A 47 -23.80 -6.51 -0.42
N THR A 48 -23.35 -7.77 -0.49
CA THR A 48 -23.30 -8.69 0.66
C THR A 48 -21.92 -8.76 1.31
N MET A 49 -20.85 -8.28 0.65
CA MET A 49 -19.48 -8.31 1.15
C MET A 49 -19.27 -7.43 2.39
N ASP A 50 -18.71 -8.01 3.47
CA ASP A 50 -18.13 -7.23 4.57
C ASP A 50 -16.86 -6.52 4.09
N LYS A 51 -16.97 -5.20 3.88
CA LYS A 51 -15.91 -4.36 3.30
C LYS A 51 -14.79 -4.03 4.30
N LYS A 52 -15.06 -4.12 5.61
CA LYS A 52 -14.12 -3.70 6.67
C LYS A 52 -12.75 -4.40 6.58
N PRO A 53 -12.66 -5.74 6.45
CA PRO A 53 -11.37 -6.41 6.32
C PRO A 53 -10.58 -5.98 5.07
N TYR A 54 -11.27 -5.78 3.94
CA TYR A 54 -10.63 -5.36 2.69
C TYR A 54 -10.10 -3.92 2.77
N TYR A 55 -10.83 -3.02 3.42
CA TYR A 55 -10.32 -1.68 3.72
C TYR A 55 -9.04 -1.74 4.55
N ARG A 56 -9.03 -2.56 5.60
CA ARG A 56 -7.87 -2.71 6.49
C ARG A 56 -6.67 -3.31 5.76
N GLN A 57 -6.89 -4.32 4.93
CA GLN A 57 -5.84 -4.93 4.11
C GLN A 57 -5.21 -3.90 3.18
N SER A 58 -6.03 -3.18 2.41
CA SER A 58 -5.55 -2.14 1.50
C SER A 58 -4.85 -0.99 2.23
N ALA A 59 -5.33 -0.61 3.43
CA ALA A 59 -4.67 0.39 4.26
C ALA A 59 -3.24 0.00 4.62
N VAL A 60 -3.03 -1.23 5.11
CA VAL A 60 -1.70 -1.73 5.46
C VAL A 60 -0.80 -1.79 4.23
N VAL A 61 -1.33 -2.23 3.08
CA VAL A 61 -0.57 -2.24 1.82
C VAL A 61 -0.13 -0.84 1.40
N PHE A 62 -1.01 0.15 1.48
CA PHE A 62 -0.63 1.54 1.17
C PHE A 62 0.46 2.09 2.09
N TRP A 63 0.42 1.74 3.38
CA TRP A 63 1.47 2.12 4.33
C TRP A 63 2.81 1.43 4.08
N LEU A 64 2.81 0.15 3.69
CA LEU A 64 4.04 -0.56 3.34
C LEU A 64 4.63 -0.03 2.03
N LEU A 65 3.79 0.26 1.04
CA LEU A 65 4.24 0.87 -0.22
C LEU A 65 4.76 2.29 0.01
N SER A 66 4.09 3.11 0.85
CA SER A 66 4.61 4.44 1.16
C SER A 66 5.96 4.38 1.83
N LEU A 67 6.20 3.40 2.71
CA LEU A 67 7.51 3.18 3.32
C LEU A 67 8.59 2.87 2.27
N VAL A 68 8.27 2.05 1.27
CA VAL A 68 9.18 1.79 0.13
C VAL A 68 9.52 3.10 -0.61
N PHE A 69 8.52 3.91 -0.95
CA PHE A 69 8.77 5.20 -1.61
C PHE A 69 9.54 6.18 -0.72
N VAL A 70 9.31 6.20 0.59
CA VAL A 70 10.11 7.03 1.52
C VAL A 70 11.57 6.60 1.52
N MET A 71 11.86 5.29 1.59
CA MET A 71 13.22 4.76 1.54
C MET A 71 13.91 5.10 0.21
N MET A 72 13.18 4.97 -0.90
CA MET A 72 13.67 5.37 -2.22
C MET A 72 14.00 6.87 -2.27
N GLY A 73 13.10 7.74 -1.79
CA GLY A 73 13.33 9.18 -1.73
C GLY A 73 14.52 9.55 -0.85
N LEU A 74 14.67 8.89 0.30
CA LEU A 74 15.82 9.05 1.19
C LEU A 74 17.12 8.59 0.54
N SER A 75 17.12 7.51 -0.25
CA SER A 75 18.33 7.06 -0.96
C SER A 75 18.86 8.12 -1.93
N VAL A 76 17.95 8.84 -2.59
CA VAL A 76 18.27 9.94 -3.52
C VAL A 76 18.79 11.16 -2.76
N VAL A 77 18.12 11.54 -1.66
CA VAL A 77 18.50 12.72 -0.84
C VAL A 77 19.83 12.51 -0.12
N LEU A 78 20.04 11.33 0.45
CA LEU A 78 21.26 10.97 1.19
C LEU A 78 22.42 10.59 0.27
N GLN A 79 22.15 10.41 -1.03
CA GLN A 79 23.12 9.90 -2.01
C GLN A 79 23.72 8.55 -1.57
N ASP A 80 22.91 7.75 -0.87
CA ASP A 80 23.28 6.42 -0.39
C ASP A 80 22.30 5.38 -0.91
N HIS A 81 22.72 4.69 -1.97
CA HIS A 81 21.93 3.63 -2.60
C HIS A 81 21.78 2.38 -1.73
N ARG A 82 22.51 2.25 -0.62
CA ARG A 82 22.33 1.12 0.31
C ARG A 82 20.99 1.16 1.02
N VAL A 83 20.39 2.35 1.16
CA VAL A 83 19.04 2.53 1.72
C VAL A 83 18.00 1.75 0.91
N VAL A 84 18.18 1.62 -0.41
CA VAL A 84 17.28 0.86 -1.30
C VAL A 84 17.27 -0.63 -0.94
N LEU A 85 18.36 -1.18 -0.37
CA LEU A 85 18.40 -2.58 0.05
C LEU A 85 17.39 -2.87 1.17
N LEU A 86 17.01 -1.86 1.96
CA LEU A 86 16.00 -1.97 3.02
C LEU A 86 14.58 -2.10 2.45
N GLU A 87 14.35 -1.79 1.17
CA GLU A 87 13.06 -1.96 0.51
C GLU A 87 12.70 -3.43 0.32
N ILE A 88 13.69 -4.29 0.07
CA ILE A 88 13.49 -5.73 -0.19
C ILE A 88 12.65 -6.42 0.91
N PRO A 89 13.02 -6.35 2.20
CA PRO A 89 12.22 -6.97 3.25
C PRO A 89 10.83 -6.33 3.40
N VAL A 90 10.68 -5.03 3.12
CA VAL A 90 9.38 -4.34 3.20
C VAL A 90 8.44 -4.78 2.08
N ILE A 91 8.95 -4.91 0.85
CA ILE A 91 8.20 -5.45 -0.29
C ILE A 91 7.82 -6.90 -0.03
N ALA A 92 8.76 -7.73 0.45
CA ALA A 92 8.47 -9.11 0.83
C ALA A 92 7.38 -9.19 1.92
N ALA A 93 7.47 -8.35 2.96
CA ALA A 93 6.45 -8.27 4.00
C ALA A 93 5.09 -7.86 3.45
N ALA A 94 5.02 -6.91 2.51
CA ALA A 94 3.78 -6.51 1.86
C ALA A 94 3.14 -7.67 1.07
N LEU A 95 3.94 -8.37 0.28
CA LEU A 95 3.48 -9.53 -0.48
C LEU A 95 2.97 -10.64 0.45
N ILE A 96 3.76 -11.03 1.46
CA ILE A 96 3.37 -12.05 2.45
C ILE A 96 2.09 -11.62 3.15
N TYR A 97 2.02 -10.38 3.63
CA TYR A 97 0.84 -9.84 4.30
C TYR A 97 -0.40 -9.90 3.42
N THR A 98 -0.30 -9.49 2.14
CA THR A 98 -1.47 -9.52 1.24
C THR A 98 -2.00 -10.92 1.02
N VAL A 99 -1.12 -11.91 0.84
CA VAL A 99 -1.50 -13.32 0.68
C VAL A 99 -2.16 -13.85 1.96
N VAL A 100 -1.47 -13.72 3.11
CA VAL A 100 -1.97 -14.21 4.40
C VAL A 100 -3.29 -13.54 4.78
N SER A 101 -3.39 -12.22 4.60
CA SER A 101 -4.62 -11.48 4.86
C SER A 101 -5.76 -11.95 3.95
N SER A 102 -5.50 -12.19 2.66
CA SER A 102 -6.53 -12.68 1.73
C SER A 102 -7.07 -14.06 2.15
N VAL A 103 -6.18 -14.98 2.55
CA VAL A 103 -6.56 -16.31 3.05
C VAL A 103 -7.39 -16.18 4.33
N ASN A 104 -6.98 -15.33 5.26
CA ASN A 104 -7.70 -15.12 6.52
C ASN A 104 -9.06 -14.48 6.33
N ILE A 105 -9.21 -13.56 5.37
CA ILE A 105 -10.49 -12.96 5.02
C ILE A 105 -11.41 -14.05 4.47
N ARG A 106 -10.97 -14.81 3.47
CA ARG A 106 -11.75 -15.91 2.88
C ARG A 106 -12.22 -16.93 3.92
N LYS A 107 -11.36 -17.33 4.87
CA LYS A 107 -11.74 -18.24 5.96
C LYS A 107 -12.85 -17.69 6.86
N LYS A 108 -12.90 -16.37 7.06
CA LYS A 108 -13.91 -15.70 7.89
C LYS A 108 -15.23 -15.47 7.16
N THR A 109 -15.20 -15.26 5.85
CA THR A 109 -16.41 -15.06 5.04
C THR A 109 -17.12 -16.36 4.64
N GLY A 110 -16.62 -17.53 5.05
CA GLY A 110 -17.14 -18.83 4.65
C GLY A 110 -16.72 -19.16 3.23
N GLY A 111 -15.64 -19.94 3.12
CA GLY A 111 -15.34 -20.70 1.90
C GLY A 111 -16.21 -21.95 1.85
#